data_AF-A0A1X6P2U9-F1
#
_entry.id   AF-A0A1X6P2U9-F1
#
_cell.length_a   1.000
_cell.length_b   1.000
_cell.length_c   1.000
_cell.angle_alpha   90.00
_cell.angle_beta   90.00
_cell.angle_gamma   90.00
#
_symmetry.space_group_name_H-M   'P 1'
#
loop_
_entity.id
_entity.type
_entity.pdbx_description
1 polymer ?
#
loop_
_entity_poly.entity_id
_entity_poly.type
_entity_poly.pdbx_seq_one_letter_code
_entity_poly.pdbx_strand_id
1 'polypeptide(L)'
;MVHLPSRKDPSVYVRMRASVPVLRVKSHMHKWYGELIWAAFVSALMPINEVVTVEIAKQLRKDHRYVCAVLGKKACISAATKLCAAVGAFGRIKEPKAAGDPQVLEVTLGHFAFVTMKVRNMVERLSGERTVVTVGGDGHYSMWVEEVRFLHDKLPKDEEAHDGLRLVDGASVARSLPWIGEASASE
;
A
#
# COMPACT_ATOMS: atom_id res chain seq x y z
N MET A 1 20.28 -3.69 21.37
CA MET A 1 19.26 -4.26 22.29
C MET A 1 18.58 -3.13 23.04
N VAL A 2 17.33 -3.30 23.45
CA VAL A 2 16.56 -2.30 24.21
C VAL A 2 16.11 -2.89 25.54
N HIS A 3 15.99 -2.05 26.57
CA HIS A 3 15.40 -2.40 27.86
C HIS A 3 13.96 -1.93 27.86
N LEU A 4 13.02 -2.85 28.08
CA LEU A 4 11.60 -2.54 28.16
C LEU A 4 10.99 -3.20 29.39
N PRO A 5 9.96 -2.61 30.00
CA PRO A 5 9.21 -3.23 31.07
C PRO A 5 8.72 -4.63 30.68
N SER A 6 8.80 -5.57 31.61
CA SER A 6 8.24 -6.92 31.45
C SER A 6 6.72 -6.83 31.29
N ARG A 7 6.16 -7.72 30.46
CA ARG A 7 4.70 -7.83 30.32
C ARG A 7 4.02 -8.33 31.59
N LYS A 8 4.74 -9.09 32.43
CA LYS A 8 4.19 -9.67 33.67
C LYS A 8 4.33 -8.72 34.86
N ASP A 9 5.36 -7.89 34.86
CA ASP A 9 5.65 -6.94 35.93
C ASP A 9 6.31 -5.67 35.34
N PRO A 10 5.60 -4.52 35.31
CA PRO A 10 6.13 -3.28 34.76
C PRO A 10 7.34 -2.72 35.52
N SER A 11 7.58 -3.16 36.76
CA SER A 11 8.72 -2.73 37.59
C SER A 11 10.04 -3.41 37.17
N VAL A 12 9.97 -4.53 36.44
CA VAL A 12 11.12 -5.32 35.99
C VAL A 12 11.44 -5.03 34.53
N TYR A 13 12.66 -4.59 34.24
CA TYR A 13 13.12 -4.34 32.87
C TYR A 13 13.77 -5.58 32.25
N VAL A 14 13.34 -5.93 31.04
CA VAL A 14 13.87 -7.06 30.28
C VAL A 14 14.64 -6.55 29.08
N ARG A 15 15.85 -7.09 28.88
CA ARG A 15 16.67 -6.83 27.70
C ARG A 15 16.16 -7.66 26.52
N MET A 16 15.81 -7.02 25.42
CA MET A 16 15.35 -7.69 24.20
C MET A 16 15.89 -7.05 22.93
N ARG A 17 15.79 -7.79 21.81
CA ARG A 17 16.07 -7.22 20.48
C ARG A 17 15.04 -6.14 20.17
N ALA A 18 15.46 -5.03 19.56
CA ALA A 18 14.56 -3.93 19.18
C ALA A 18 13.45 -4.38 18.21
N SER A 19 13.66 -5.46 17.47
CA SER A 19 12.64 -6.06 16.61
C SER A 19 11.43 -6.59 17.37
N VAL A 20 11.61 -7.11 18.60
CA VAL A 20 10.53 -7.70 19.39
C VAL A 20 9.39 -6.72 19.69
N PRO A 21 9.64 -5.51 20.25
CA PRO A 21 8.58 -4.53 20.46
C PRO A 21 7.98 -4.00 19.15
N VAL A 22 8.78 -3.82 18.09
CA VAL A 22 8.28 -3.40 16.77
C VAL A 22 7.30 -4.43 16.20
N LEU A 23 7.61 -5.72 16.32
CA LEU A 23 6.71 -6.78 15.87
C LEU A 23 5.39 -6.82 16.65
N ARG A 24 5.38 -6.38 17.91
CA ARG A 24 4.15 -6.30 18.71
C ARG A 24 3.19 -5.21 18.20
N VAL A 25 3.70 -4.11 17.65
CA VAL A 25 2.88 -3.02 17.12
C VAL A 25 2.56 -3.18 15.63
N LYS A 26 3.29 -4.05 14.91
CA LYS A 26 3.15 -4.27 13.46
C LYS A 26 1.70 -4.52 13.03
N SER A 27 0.96 -5.38 13.72
CA SER A 27 -0.44 -5.70 13.37
C SER A 27 -1.37 -4.49 13.52
N HIS A 28 -1.24 -3.75 14.62
CA HIS A 28 -2.00 -2.51 14.86
C HIS A 28 -1.70 -1.45 13.81
N MET A 29 -0.42 -1.31 13.46
CA MET A 29 0.02 -0.39 12.42
C MET A 29 -0.56 -0.76 11.05
N HIS A 30 -0.51 -2.03 10.64
CA HIS A 30 -1.13 -2.47 9.37
C HIS A 30 -2.65 -2.32 9.35
N LYS A 31 -3.32 -2.48 10.50
CA LYS A 31 -4.76 -2.22 10.63
C LYS A 31 -5.03 -0.73 10.40
N TRP A 32 -4.33 0.14 11.12
CA TRP A 32 -4.48 1.59 11.00
C TRP A 32 -4.19 2.08 9.57
N TYR A 33 -3.12 1.60 8.94
CA TYR A 33 -2.84 1.90 7.53
C TYR A 33 -3.98 1.47 6.62
N GLY A 34 -4.51 0.26 6.81
CA GLY A 34 -5.64 -0.24 6.01
C GLY A 34 -6.87 0.65 6.13
N GLU A 35 -7.23 1.06 7.35
CA GLU A 35 -8.37 1.95 7.62
C GLU A 35 -8.17 3.34 7.01
N LEU A 36 -6.99 3.93 7.19
CA LEU A 36 -6.62 5.23 6.62
C LEU A 36 -6.65 5.22 5.09
N ILE A 37 -5.99 4.23 4.48
CA ILE A 37 -5.91 4.07 3.02
C ILE A 37 -7.31 3.88 2.45
N TRP A 38 -8.11 3.00 3.06
CA TRP A 38 -9.46 2.72 2.57
C TRP A 38 -10.36 3.95 2.64
N ALA A 39 -10.34 4.69 3.76
CA ALA A 39 -11.12 5.91 3.91
C ALA A 39 -10.74 6.95 2.84
N ALA A 40 -9.44 7.20 2.64
CA ALA A 40 -8.97 8.15 1.64
C ALA A 40 -9.30 7.72 0.19
N PHE A 41 -9.21 6.42 -0.09
CA PHE A 41 -9.61 5.85 -1.38
C PHE A 41 -11.10 6.07 -1.65
N VAL A 42 -11.97 5.72 -0.70
CA VAL A 42 -13.42 5.89 -0.87
C VAL A 42 -13.80 7.36 -1.03
N SER A 43 -13.22 8.26 -0.23
CA SER A 43 -13.48 9.70 -0.34
C SER A 43 -13.06 10.29 -1.69
N ALA A 44 -12.06 9.72 -2.36
CA ALA A 44 -11.63 10.17 -3.67
C ALA A 44 -12.35 9.46 -4.84
N LEU A 45 -12.89 8.26 -4.60
CA LEU A 45 -13.58 7.46 -5.60
C LEU A 45 -15.07 7.81 -5.70
N MET A 46 -15.73 8.01 -4.56
CA MET A 46 -17.19 8.07 -4.47
C MET A 46 -17.68 9.50 -4.28
N PRO A 47 -18.91 9.81 -4.74
CA PRO A 47 -19.60 11.03 -4.31
C PRO A 47 -19.72 11.10 -2.78
N ILE A 48 -19.93 12.32 -2.27
CA ILE A 48 -20.06 12.57 -0.83
C ILE A 48 -21.24 11.77 -0.25
N ASN A 49 -21.03 11.14 0.91
CA ASN A 49 -21.99 10.29 1.64
C ASN A 49 -22.33 8.95 0.98
N GLU A 50 -21.71 8.60 -0.14
CA GLU A 50 -21.87 7.27 -0.74
C GLU A 50 -20.91 6.24 -0.15
N VAL A 51 -21.34 4.99 -0.12
CA VAL A 51 -20.56 3.86 0.38
C VAL A 51 -20.30 2.83 -0.71
N VAL A 52 -19.19 2.11 -0.62
CA VAL A 52 -18.89 1.00 -1.53
C VAL A 52 -19.77 -0.19 -1.18
N THR A 53 -20.79 -0.45 -2.00
CA THR A 53 -21.64 -1.66 -1.89
C THR A 53 -20.90 -2.90 -2.41
N VAL A 54 -21.50 -4.08 -2.21
CA VAL A 54 -20.97 -5.36 -2.73
C VAL A 54 -20.86 -5.33 -4.26
N GLU A 55 -21.85 -4.75 -4.95
CA GLU A 55 -21.88 -4.62 -6.41
C GLU A 55 -20.77 -3.71 -6.91
N ILE A 56 -20.57 -2.57 -6.24
CA ILE A 56 -19.48 -1.64 -6.56
C ILE A 56 -18.13 -2.33 -6.30
N ALA A 57 -17.98 -3.07 -5.19
CA ALA A 57 -16.76 -3.83 -4.92
C ALA A 57 -16.48 -4.86 -6.02
N LYS A 58 -17.48 -5.59 -6.51
CA LYS A 58 -17.34 -6.51 -7.66
C LYS A 58 -16.92 -5.76 -8.94
N GLN A 59 -17.50 -4.59 -9.20
CA GLN A 59 -17.09 -3.76 -10.34
C GLN A 59 -15.65 -3.27 -10.21
N LEU A 60 -15.24 -2.84 -9.01
CA LEU A 60 -13.87 -2.42 -8.74
C LEU A 60 -12.87 -3.58 -8.88
N ARG A 61 -13.28 -4.79 -8.49
CA ARG A 61 -12.45 -6.00 -8.58
C ARG A 61 -12.28 -6.48 -10.02
N LYS A 62 -13.36 -6.40 -10.80
CA LYS A 62 -13.36 -6.73 -12.23
C LYS A 62 -12.34 -5.88 -12.97
N ASP A 63 -11.50 -6.52 -13.78
CA ASP A 63 -10.44 -5.89 -14.59
C ASP A 63 -9.49 -4.98 -13.78
N HIS A 64 -9.41 -5.20 -12.45
CA HIS A 64 -8.62 -4.37 -11.53
C HIS A 64 -8.96 -2.87 -11.61
N ARG A 65 -10.22 -2.53 -11.83
CA ARG A 65 -10.68 -1.13 -11.98
C ARG A 65 -10.35 -0.24 -10.78
N TYR A 66 -10.17 -0.81 -9.59
CA TYR A 66 -9.71 -0.06 -8.41
C TYR A 66 -8.37 0.67 -8.62
N VAL A 67 -7.52 0.22 -9.54
CA VAL A 67 -6.21 0.85 -9.83
C VAL A 67 -5.95 1.11 -11.32
N CYS A 68 -6.54 0.31 -12.23
CA CYS A 68 -6.33 0.46 -13.67
C CYS A 68 -7.27 1.48 -14.32
N ALA A 69 -8.45 1.72 -13.76
CA ALA A 69 -9.35 2.75 -14.28
C ALA A 69 -8.88 4.14 -13.84
N VAL A 70 -9.11 5.17 -14.66
CA VAL A 70 -8.66 6.55 -14.39
C VAL A 70 -9.05 7.03 -12.98
N LEU A 71 -10.32 6.86 -12.60
CA LEU A 71 -10.78 7.29 -11.28
C LEU A 71 -10.22 6.42 -10.15
N GLY A 72 -10.08 5.11 -10.37
CA GLY A 72 -9.44 4.20 -9.42
C GLY A 72 -7.98 4.57 -9.16
N LYS A 73 -7.20 4.79 -10.22
CA LYS A 73 -5.81 5.26 -10.14
C LYS A 73 -5.70 6.56 -9.35
N LYS A 74 -6.54 7.56 -9.66
CA LYS A 74 -6.59 8.83 -8.91
C LYS A 74 -6.92 8.62 -7.43
N ALA A 75 -7.87 7.75 -7.12
CA ALA A 75 -8.22 7.42 -5.74
C ALA A 75 -7.08 6.72 -5.00
N CYS A 76 -6.34 5.81 -5.65
CA CYS A 76 -5.13 5.20 -5.09
C CYS A 76 -4.02 6.23 -4.85
N ILE A 77 -3.80 7.20 -5.76
CA ILE A 77 -2.83 8.28 -5.57
C ILE A 77 -3.23 9.18 -4.39
N SER A 78 -4.52 9.50 -4.27
CA SER A 78 -5.05 10.25 -3.11
C SER A 78 -4.82 9.50 -1.80
N ALA A 79 -5.10 8.19 -1.77
CA ALA A 79 -4.86 7.36 -0.60
C ALA A 79 -3.37 7.26 -0.24
N ALA A 80 -2.50 7.14 -1.24
CA ALA A 80 -1.05 7.13 -1.04
C ALA A 80 -0.53 8.48 -0.52
N THR A 81 -1.02 9.58 -1.06
CA THR A 81 -0.74 10.94 -0.59
C THR A 81 -1.14 11.11 0.87
N LYS A 82 -2.35 10.65 1.23
CA LYS A 82 -2.85 10.71 2.62
C LYS A 82 -1.97 9.88 3.56
N LEU A 83 -1.55 8.68 3.14
CA LEU A 83 -0.63 7.85 3.91
C LEU A 83 0.72 8.57 4.11
N CYS A 84 1.32 9.11 3.05
CA CYS A 84 2.58 9.86 3.14
C CYS A 84 2.49 11.03 4.12
N ALA A 85 1.42 11.82 4.06
CA ALA A 85 1.17 12.91 5.01
C ALA A 85 1.06 12.39 6.45
N ALA A 86 0.30 11.31 6.66
CA ALA A 86 0.06 10.75 7.99
C ALA A 86 1.32 10.15 8.65
N VAL A 87 2.30 9.68 7.86
CA VAL A 87 3.59 9.17 8.35
C VAL A 87 4.71 10.20 8.32
N GLY A 88 4.42 11.47 8.01
CA GLY A 88 5.40 12.55 7.97
C GLY A 88 6.30 12.58 6.74
N ALA A 89 5.99 11.81 5.69
CA ALA A 89 6.75 11.74 4.44
C ALA A 89 6.37 12.87 3.45
N PHE A 90 6.20 14.11 3.94
CA PHE A 90 5.76 15.26 3.14
C PHE A 90 6.67 15.56 1.95
N GLY A 91 7.97 15.29 2.06
CA GLY A 91 8.93 15.49 0.97
C GLY A 91 8.64 14.64 -0.28
N ARG A 92 7.76 13.64 -0.19
CA ARG A 92 7.26 12.84 -1.32
C ARG A 92 6.12 13.51 -2.08
N ILE A 93 5.49 14.52 -1.51
CA ILE A 93 4.38 15.25 -2.10
C ILE A 93 4.94 16.54 -2.71
N LYS A 94 4.86 16.68 -4.03
CA LYS A 94 5.37 17.84 -4.76
C LYS A 94 4.22 18.78 -5.10
N GLU A 95 4.35 20.02 -4.65
CA GLU A 95 3.41 21.08 -4.95
C GLU A 95 3.35 21.36 -6.45
N PRO A 96 2.16 21.72 -6.98
CA PRO A 96 2.01 22.25 -8.33
C PRO A 96 2.98 23.40 -8.59
N LYS A 97 3.61 23.43 -9.78
CA LYS A 97 4.53 24.51 -10.17
C LYS A 97 3.81 25.71 -10.76
N ALA A 98 2.69 25.47 -11.44
CA ALA A 98 1.80 26.49 -11.99
C ALA A 98 0.33 26.19 -11.67
N ALA A 99 -0.51 27.22 -11.81
CA ALA A 99 -1.95 27.05 -11.68
C ALA A 99 -2.48 26.10 -12.77
N GLY A 100 -3.22 25.08 -12.35
CA GLY A 100 -3.72 24.02 -13.25
C GLY A 100 -2.84 22.77 -13.30
N ASP A 101 -1.60 22.82 -12.80
CA ASP A 101 -0.78 21.62 -12.67
C ASP A 101 -1.31 20.68 -11.58
N PRO A 102 -1.20 19.35 -11.77
CA PRO A 102 -1.50 18.42 -10.70
C PRO A 102 -0.39 18.45 -9.63
N GLN A 103 -0.78 18.21 -8.39
CA GLN A 103 0.16 17.77 -7.36
C GLN A 103 0.77 16.42 -7.80
N VAL A 104 2.08 16.23 -7.59
CA VAL A 104 2.77 14.99 -7.96
C VAL A 104 3.22 14.24 -6.71
N LEU A 105 2.82 12.98 -6.59
CA LEU A 105 3.32 12.07 -5.57
C LEU A 105 4.54 11.30 -6.11
N GLU A 106 5.69 11.45 -5.46
CA GLU A 106 6.93 10.74 -5.77
C GLU A 106 7.14 9.56 -4.83
N VAL A 107 6.98 8.34 -5.32
CA VAL A 107 7.14 7.12 -4.52
C VAL A 107 7.81 6.02 -5.33
N THR A 108 8.26 4.95 -4.68
CA THR A 108 8.69 3.75 -5.42
C THR A 108 7.49 2.89 -5.80
N LEU A 109 7.66 1.98 -6.76
CA LEU A 109 6.65 0.99 -7.12
C LEU A 109 6.16 0.21 -5.88
N GLY A 110 7.09 -0.19 -5.02
CA GLY A 110 6.79 -0.91 -3.78
C GLY A 110 5.90 -0.13 -2.81
N HIS A 111 6.12 1.18 -2.65
CA HIS A 111 5.27 2.01 -1.79
C HIS A 111 3.87 2.20 -2.38
N PHE A 112 3.76 2.39 -3.70
CA PHE A 112 2.46 2.49 -4.34
C PHE A 112 1.70 1.16 -4.28
N ALA A 113 2.37 0.04 -4.54
CA ALA A 113 1.82 -1.31 -4.41
C ALA A 113 1.36 -1.62 -2.97
N PHE A 114 2.05 -1.10 -1.96
CA PHE A 114 1.61 -1.23 -0.57
C PHE A 114 0.21 -0.62 -0.34
N VAL A 115 -0.07 0.50 -0.99
CA VAL A 115 -1.37 1.18 -0.89
C VAL A 115 -2.43 0.41 -1.68
N THR A 116 -2.14 0.07 -2.94
CA THR A 116 -3.10 -0.60 -3.81
C THR A 116 -3.44 -2.00 -3.31
N MET A 117 -2.49 -2.75 -2.72
CA MET A 117 -2.81 -4.04 -2.10
C MET A 117 -3.79 -3.93 -0.94
N LYS A 118 -3.75 -2.82 -0.18
CA LYS A 118 -4.67 -2.59 0.94
C LYS A 118 -6.07 -2.29 0.42
N VAL A 119 -6.15 -1.52 -0.66
CA VAL A 119 -7.40 -1.29 -1.40
C VAL A 119 -7.93 -2.60 -1.96
N ARG A 120 -7.12 -3.38 -2.69
CA ARG A 120 -7.48 -4.70 -3.23
C ARG A 120 -8.03 -5.62 -2.15
N ASN A 121 -7.33 -5.77 -1.03
CA ASN A 121 -7.75 -6.63 0.08
C ASN A 121 -9.11 -6.18 0.69
N MET A 122 -9.41 -4.88 0.70
CA MET A 122 -10.73 -4.38 1.14
C MET A 122 -11.81 -4.63 0.09
N VAL A 123 -11.50 -4.40 -1.19
CA VAL A 123 -12.41 -4.69 -2.31
C VAL A 123 -12.78 -6.18 -2.35
N GLU A 124 -11.80 -7.08 -2.26
CA GLU A 124 -12.02 -8.54 -2.23
C GLU A 124 -12.82 -8.98 -1.00
N ARG A 125 -12.60 -8.34 0.16
CA ARG A 125 -13.37 -8.60 1.36
C ARG A 125 -14.84 -8.17 1.20
N LEU A 126 -15.10 -7.04 0.56
CA LEU A 126 -16.47 -6.53 0.36
C LEU A 126 -17.21 -7.26 -0.76
N SER A 127 -16.53 -7.71 -1.81
CA SER A 127 -17.14 -8.47 -2.90
C SER A 127 -17.53 -9.90 -2.50
N GLY A 128 -17.05 -10.38 -1.35
CA GLY A 128 -17.22 -11.77 -0.91
C GLY A 128 -16.29 -12.76 -1.62
N GLU A 129 -15.37 -12.27 -2.47
CA GLU A 129 -14.41 -13.10 -3.22
C GLU A 129 -13.17 -13.47 -2.39
N ARG A 130 -13.05 -12.94 -1.18
CA ARG A 130 -11.98 -13.30 -0.27
C ARG A 130 -12.13 -14.74 0.22
N THR A 131 -11.32 -15.64 -0.32
CA THR A 131 -11.08 -16.94 0.31
C THR A 131 -10.49 -16.69 1.70
N VAL A 132 -11.13 -17.27 2.71
CA VAL A 132 -10.84 -17.06 4.13
C VAL A 132 -9.44 -17.59 4.47
N VAL A 133 -8.42 -16.77 4.21
CA VAL A 133 -7.15 -16.86 4.93
C VAL A 133 -6.98 -15.51 5.59
N THR A 134 -7.20 -15.50 6.90
CA THR A 134 -6.89 -14.35 7.75
C THR A 134 -5.44 -13.98 7.49
N VAL A 135 -5.20 -12.87 6.80
CA VAL A 135 -3.84 -12.46 6.46
C VAL A 135 -3.20 -11.78 7.67
N GLY A 136 -2.94 -12.58 8.70
CA GLY A 136 -2.04 -12.25 9.80
C GLY A 136 -0.65 -12.78 9.47
N GLY A 137 0.40 -12.02 9.76
CA GLY A 137 1.78 -12.44 9.49
C GLY A 137 2.21 -12.26 8.02
N ASP A 138 2.80 -13.31 7.44
CA ASP A 138 3.52 -13.30 6.15
C ASP A 138 2.63 -13.14 4.92
N GLY A 139 1.32 -13.39 5.01
CA GLY A 139 0.44 -13.22 3.85
C GLY A 139 0.34 -11.77 3.36
N HIS A 140 0.62 -10.76 4.20
CA HIS A 140 0.68 -9.36 3.74
C HIS A 140 1.85 -9.15 2.79
N TYR A 141 2.96 -9.84 3.04
CA TYR A 141 4.12 -9.79 2.16
C TYR A 141 3.80 -10.48 0.83
N SER A 142 3.17 -11.66 0.85
CA SER A 142 2.77 -12.34 -0.39
C SER A 142 1.80 -11.51 -1.23
N MET A 143 0.76 -10.92 -0.62
CA MET A 143 -0.17 -10.02 -1.33
C MET A 143 0.55 -8.79 -1.89
N TRP A 144 1.52 -8.24 -1.14
CA TRP A 144 2.33 -7.12 -1.61
C TRP A 144 3.19 -7.50 -2.81
N VAL A 145 3.84 -8.66 -2.79
CA VAL A 145 4.67 -9.15 -3.91
C VAL A 145 3.82 -9.36 -5.16
N GLU A 146 2.64 -9.98 -5.03
CA GLU A 146 1.68 -10.11 -6.14
C GLU A 146 1.32 -8.75 -6.74
N GLU A 147 1.02 -7.78 -5.87
CA GLU A 147 0.61 -6.45 -6.28
C GLU A 147 1.75 -5.67 -6.96
N VAL A 148 2.98 -5.77 -6.44
CA VAL A 148 4.18 -5.18 -7.06
C VAL A 148 4.38 -5.71 -8.47
N ARG A 149 4.30 -7.04 -8.64
CA ARG A 149 4.47 -7.68 -9.96
C ARG A 149 3.35 -7.28 -10.92
N PHE A 150 2.10 -7.31 -10.45
CA PHE A 150 0.96 -6.86 -11.23
C PHE A 150 1.13 -5.41 -11.71
N LEU A 151 1.53 -4.49 -10.83
CA LEU A 151 1.70 -3.09 -11.17
C LEU A 151 2.94 -2.81 -12.02
N HIS A 152 4.00 -3.62 -11.91
CA HIS A 152 5.18 -3.48 -12.76
C HIS A 152 4.84 -3.51 -14.25
N ASP A 153 3.86 -4.34 -14.63
CA ASP A 153 3.39 -4.50 -16.01
C ASP A 153 2.37 -3.44 -16.44
N LYS A 154 1.75 -2.75 -15.48
CA LYS A 154 0.67 -1.76 -15.74
C LYS A 154 1.14 -0.32 -15.66
N LEU A 155 2.20 -0.03 -14.92
CA LEU A 155 2.69 1.33 -14.70
C LEU A 155 3.88 1.67 -15.61
N PRO A 156 4.03 2.96 -15.99
CA PRO A 156 5.17 3.44 -16.78
C PRO A 156 6.52 2.99 -16.22
N LYS A 157 7.49 2.76 -17.12
CA LYS A 157 8.85 2.27 -16.80
C LYS A 157 9.92 3.36 -16.89
N ASP A 158 9.49 4.60 -16.82
CA ASP A 158 10.33 5.80 -16.83
C ASP A 158 10.17 6.54 -15.49
N GLU A 159 11.00 7.57 -15.29
CA GLU A 159 11.00 8.40 -14.07
C GLU A 159 10.14 9.67 -14.21
N GLU A 160 9.31 9.75 -15.24
CA GLU A 160 8.43 10.90 -15.46
C GLU A 160 7.18 10.82 -14.56
N ALA A 161 6.53 11.97 -14.42
CA ALA A 161 5.26 12.06 -13.71
C ALA A 161 4.11 11.75 -14.66
N HIS A 162 3.26 10.79 -14.30
CA HIS A 162 2.09 10.37 -15.06
C HIS A 162 0.83 10.46 -14.19
N ASP A 163 -0.10 11.33 -14.56
CA ASP A 163 -1.39 11.53 -13.86
C ASP A 163 -1.26 11.83 -12.35
N GLY A 164 -0.22 12.59 -11.96
CA GLY A 164 0.03 12.93 -10.55
C GLY A 164 0.81 11.87 -9.76
N LEU A 165 1.33 10.82 -10.41
CA LEU A 165 2.24 9.84 -9.82
C LEU A 165 3.57 9.82 -10.56
N ARG A 166 4.68 9.90 -9.84
CA ARG A 166 6.03 9.65 -10.35
C ARG A 166 6.64 8.47 -9.61
N LEU A 167 7.09 7.46 -10.35
CA LEU A 167 7.83 6.33 -9.81
C LEU A 167 9.33 6.63 -9.82
N VAL A 168 9.91 6.86 -8.64
CA VAL A 168 11.34 7.24 -8.52
C VAL A 168 12.30 6.07 -8.79
N ASP A 169 11.78 4.84 -8.81
CA ASP A 169 12.47 3.63 -9.25
C ASP A 169 11.97 3.16 -10.62
N GLY A 170 11.37 4.08 -11.39
CA GLY A 170 10.68 3.82 -12.64
C GLY A 170 11.53 3.06 -13.65
N ALA A 171 12.73 3.56 -13.91
CA ALA A 171 13.70 2.98 -14.85
C ALA A 171 14.47 1.76 -14.28
N SER A 172 14.30 1.43 -13.00
CA SER A 172 15.03 0.34 -12.37
C SER A 172 14.48 -1.01 -12.79
N VAL A 173 15.35 -1.86 -13.35
CA VAL A 173 15.01 -3.26 -13.71
C VAL A 173 14.67 -4.09 -12.46
N ALA A 174 15.19 -3.72 -11.29
CA ALA A 174 14.96 -4.42 -10.02
C ALA A 174 13.67 -3.99 -9.29
N ARG A 175 12.90 -3.03 -9.82
CA ARG A 175 11.73 -2.44 -9.13
C ARG A 175 10.61 -3.43 -8.81
N SER A 176 10.51 -4.53 -9.57
CA SER A 176 9.50 -5.60 -9.39
C SER A 176 9.94 -6.73 -8.47
N LEU A 177 11.08 -6.57 -7.78
CA LEU A 177 11.80 -7.62 -7.06
C LEU A 177 12.37 -8.69 -8.02
N PRO A 178 13.57 -9.24 -7.74
CA PRO A 178 14.11 -10.34 -8.54
C PRO A 178 13.19 -11.58 -8.46
N TRP A 179 13.13 -12.33 -9.56
CA TRP A 179 12.49 -13.65 -9.57
C TRP A 179 13.32 -14.60 -8.70
N ILE A 180 12.74 -15.09 -7.59
CA ILE A 180 13.42 -16.00 -6.65
C ILE A 180 13.35 -17.48 -7.13
N GLY A 181 12.78 -17.77 -8.30
CA GLY A 181 12.53 -19.14 -8.74
C GLY A 181 13.74 -19.92 -9.28
N GLU A 182 14.93 -19.33 -9.35
CA GLU A 182 16.15 -20.03 -9.82
C GLU A 182 17.30 -20.04 -8.79
N ALA A 183 17.19 -19.30 -7.69
CA ALA A 183 18.26 -19.19 -6.69
C ALA A 183 18.39 -20.41 -5.76
N SER A 184 17.56 -21.46 -5.93
CA SER A 184 17.63 -22.69 -5.13
C SER A 184 18.14 -23.91 -5.90
N ALA A 185 18.72 -23.73 -7.10
CA ALA A 185 19.28 -24.82 -7.90
C ALA A 185 20.82 -24.90 -7.87
N SER A 186 21.48 -24.12 -7.00
CA SER A 186 22.92 -24.22 -6.78
C SER A 186 23.29 -23.86 -5.34
N GLU A 187 23.14 -24.83 -4.44
CA GLU A 187 24.02 -25.10 -3.31
C GLU A 187 23.83 -26.54 -2.84
#